data_AF-G0QP05-F1
#
_entry.id   AF-G0QP05-F1
#
_cell.length_a   1.000
_cell.length_b   1.000
_cell.length_c   1.000
_cell.angle_alpha   90.00
_cell.angle_beta   90.00
_cell.angle_gamma   90.00
#
_symmetry.space_group_name_H-M   'P 1'
#
loop_
_entity.id
_entity.type
_entity.pdbx_description
1 polymer ?
#
loop_
_entity_poly.entity_id
_entity_poly.type
_entity_poly.pdbx_seq_one_letter_code
_entity_poly.pdbx_strand_id
1 'polypeptide(L)'
;MVHLIALDVQQKVHVKCKIRGVGKENKQFMRMKPSGQSSGLFGLNTVPINAKEIVITEGEYDAMAVFQETGIPSISLPNGACNLPCQVINCLEQFEKIYLWMDNDQAGQNNYPKIAEKLGLNRSFIVLTKNGEKDANDVLRKNPHKMIQYIKEARTIHDKNILKFEDIKEQVYNRIFKFDLNQGVKCSSFQFYNEKIKGLRKGEMTVLTGPTGSGKTTFLSQLSLDFCSKQVPTLWGSFEIKNEILATNMVLQYSNENLFKSPEKFIYWSEQFQNIPMYFMSFFGSTNINNILETIEYSIYAYNIQHVIIDNLQFLLGTQGKGFDKFDLQDKAIENFRKLATEKNIHLTLVIHPKKVDDREDLNISSVFGSAKATQEADQEEKYNQEKETNNKKGGSNNNGGDNNNESGQFIQQCKQIQNRL
;
A
#
# COMPACT_ATOMS: atom_id res chain seq x y z
N MET A 1 14.44 31.36 -20.79
CA MET A 1 15.80 30.88 -20.44
C MET A 1 15.97 31.05 -18.95
N VAL A 2 16.43 30.03 -18.20
CA VAL A 2 16.53 30.11 -16.74
C VAL A 2 18.01 29.95 -16.35
N HIS A 3 18.57 30.93 -15.62
CA HIS A 3 19.99 30.98 -15.30
C HIS A 3 20.26 30.36 -13.92
N LEU A 4 21.21 29.44 -13.84
CA LEU A 4 21.64 28.74 -12.63
C LEU A 4 23.04 29.23 -12.23
N ILE A 5 23.26 29.57 -10.96
CA ILE A 5 24.51 30.18 -10.48
C ILE A 5 25.10 29.29 -9.39
N ALA A 6 26.41 29.02 -9.45
CA ALA A 6 27.07 28.16 -8.47
C ALA A 6 27.30 28.85 -7.13
N LEU A 7 27.57 27.99 -6.16
CA LEU A 7 27.73 28.24 -4.74
C LEU A 7 29.12 28.84 -4.47
N ASP A 8 29.29 30.12 -4.77
CA ASP A 8 30.27 30.95 -4.07
C ASP A 8 29.53 32.20 -3.56
N VAL A 9 29.26 32.22 -2.26
CA VAL A 9 28.45 33.26 -1.60
C VAL A 9 29.08 34.65 -1.76
N GLN A 10 30.37 34.73 -2.08
CA GLN A 10 31.12 35.97 -2.20
C GLN A 10 31.37 36.41 -3.66
N GLN A 11 31.29 35.51 -4.64
CA GLN A 11 31.48 35.84 -6.05
C GLN A 11 30.27 35.38 -6.87
N LYS A 12 29.44 36.33 -7.33
CA LYS A 12 28.27 36.09 -8.18
C LYS A 12 28.67 35.64 -9.60
N VAL A 13 29.26 34.46 -9.73
CA VAL A 13 29.75 33.92 -11.01
C VAL A 13 28.66 33.11 -11.69
N HIS A 14 28.25 33.49 -12.89
CA HIS A 14 27.33 32.69 -13.71
C HIS A 14 27.98 31.34 -14.04
N VAL A 15 27.33 30.22 -13.69
CA VAL A 15 27.93 28.88 -13.85
C VAL A 15 27.14 27.96 -14.75
N LYS A 16 25.81 28.09 -14.82
CA LYS A 16 24.99 27.18 -15.62
C LYS A 16 23.70 27.82 -16.11
N CYS A 17 23.07 27.21 -17.10
CA CYS A 17 21.79 27.65 -17.63
C CYS A 17 20.94 26.42 -17.92
N LYS A 18 19.69 26.48 -17.48
CA LYS A 18 18.64 25.53 -17.80
C LYS A 18 17.79 26.13 -18.90
N ILE A 19 17.90 25.53 -20.07
CA ILE A 19 17.14 25.89 -21.27
C ILE A 19 15.99 24.89 -21.37
N ARG A 20 14.76 25.38 -21.46
CA ARG A 20 13.54 24.58 -21.63
C ARG A 20 12.81 25.02 -22.89
N GLY A 21 12.19 24.07 -23.60
CA GLY A 21 11.27 24.38 -24.70
C GLY A 21 9.98 25.01 -24.16
N VAL A 22 9.34 25.84 -24.99
CA VAL A 22 8.03 26.43 -24.68
C VAL A 22 6.95 25.36 -24.89
N GLY A 23 5.99 25.23 -23.97
CA GLY A 23 4.93 24.22 -24.02
C GLY A 23 5.19 23.00 -23.12
N LYS A 24 4.13 22.40 -22.56
CA LYS A 24 4.24 21.27 -21.62
C LYS A 24 4.78 20.01 -22.32
N GLU A 25 4.39 19.82 -23.57
CA GLU A 25 4.83 18.77 -24.50
C GLU A 25 6.32 18.82 -24.82
N ASN A 26 6.96 19.99 -24.68
CA ASN A 26 8.36 20.20 -24.99
C ASN A 26 9.29 20.12 -23.77
N LYS A 27 8.77 19.70 -22.59
CA LYS A 27 9.55 19.54 -21.36
C LYS A 27 10.74 18.58 -21.52
N GLN A 28 10.62 17.57 -22.38
CA GLN A 28 11.68 16.61 -22.69
C GLN A 28 12.92 17.23 -23.36
N PHE A 29 12.78 18.39 -24.00
CA PHE A 29 13.89 19.08 -24.67
C PHE A 29 14.71 19.99 -23.74
N MET A 30 14.62 19.75 -22.43
CA MET A 30 15.37 20.48 -21.42
C MET A 30 16.87 20.19 -21.54
N ARG A 31 17.70 21.24 -21.56
CA ARG A 31 19.17 21.13 -21.63
C ARG A 31 19.85 22.01 -20.60
N MET A 32 20.94 21.50 -20.04
CA MET A 32 21.80 22.21 -19.11
C MET A 32 23.10 22.59 -19.80
N LYS A 33 23.49 23.86 -19.76
CA LYS A 33 24.74 24.36 -20.37
C LYS A 33 25.52 25.25 -19.41
N PRO A 34 26.86 25.14 -19.32
CA PRO A 34 27.72 24.13 -19.95
C PRO A 34 27.56 22.74 -19.30
N SER A 35 27.87 21.68 -20.06
CA SER A 35 27.87 20.29 -19.61
C SER A 35 29.06 20.02 -18.69
N GLY A 36 28.86 19.27 -17.60
CA GLY A 36 29.95 18.82 -16.69
C GLY A 36 30.35 19.77 -15.55
N GLN A 37 29.85 21.02 -15.49
CA GLN A 37 30.12 21.92 -14.37
C GLN A 37 29.20 21.69 -13.15
N SER A 38 29.70 22.12 -11.98
CA SER A 38 29.04 22.05 -10.67
C SER A 38 27.63 22.64 -10.69
N SER A 39 26.72 21.99 -9.96
CA SER A 39 25.31 22.37 -9.89
C SER A 39 25.14 23.57 -8.95
N GLY A 40 24.46 24.61 -9.45
CA GLY A 40 24.10 25.80 -8.69
C GLY A 40 22.63 25.82 -8.25
N LEU A 41 22.30 26.73 -7.34
CA LEU A 41 20.91 26.99 -6.92
C LEU A 41 20.34 28.16 -7.71
N PHE A 42 19.13 28.00 -8.24
CA PHE A 42 18.42 29.11 -8.88
C PHE A 42 18.04 30.15 -7.82
N GLY A 43 18.25 31.43 -8.09
CA GLY A 43 17.85 32.54 -7.20
C GLY A 43 18.80 32.85 -6.04
N LEU A 44 19.82 32.02 -5.77
CA LEU A 44 20.70 32.24 -4.62
C LEU A 44 21.43 33.60 -4.68
N ASN A 45 21.79 34.04 -5.88
CA ASN A 45 22.45 35.32 -6.13
C ASN A 45 21.59 36.57 -5.83
N THR A 46 20.28 36.39 -5.70
CA THR A 46 19.32 37.46 -5.37
C THR A 46 19.03 37.52 -3.87
N VAL A 47 19.53 36.55 -3.09
CA VAL A 47 19.32 36.53 -1.64
C VAL A 47 20.20 37.59 -0.97
N PRO A 48 19.62 38.48 -0.13
CA PRO A 48 20.40 39.44 0.64
C PRO A 48 21.38 38.74 1.60
N ILE A 49 22.57 39.32 1.80
CA ILE A 49 23.63 38.77 2.68
C ILE A 49 23.16 38.64 4.14
N ASN A 50 22.23 39.49 4.57
CA ASN A 50 21.66 39.52 5.91
C ASN A 50 20.30 38.83 6.01
N ALA A 51 19.88 38.07 4.98
CA ALA A 51 18.61 37.35 5.01
C ALA A 51 18.67 36.21 6.04
N LYS A 52 17.71 36.20 6.96
CA LYS A 52 17.55 35.16 7.99
C LYS A 52 16.54 34.08 7.59
N GLU A 53 15.69 34.38 6.62
CA GLU A 53 14.66 33.48 6.13
C GLU A 53 14.72 33.30 4.61
N ILE A 54 14.32 32.12 4.17
CA ILE A 54 14.33 31.73 2.75
C ILE A 54 13.20 30.76 2.44
N VAL A 55 12.67 30.82 1.21
CA VAL A 55 11.78 29.78 0.66
C VAL A 55 12.55 28.93 -0.35
N ILE A 56 12.45 27.61 -0.19
CA ILE A 56 13.00 26.62 -1.11
C ILE A 56 11.83 25.96 -1.83
N THR A 57 11.88 25.98 -3.15
CA THR A 57 10.87 25.40 -4.05
C THR A 57 11.47 24.31 -4.92
N GLU A 58 10.62 23.50 -5.56
CA GLU A 58 11.07 22.45 -6.49
C GLU A 58 11.46 23.03 -7.85
N GLY A 59 10.65 23.94 -8.39
CA GLY A 59 10.83 24.55 -9.70
C GLY A 59 11.29 26.00 -9.68
N GLU A 60 11.95 26.43 -10.76
CA GLU A 60 12.42 27.82 -10.87
C GLU A 60 11.25 28.83 -10.99
N TYR A 61 10.14 28.43 -11.62
CA TYR A 61 8.94 29.26 -11.70
C TYR A 61 8.26 29.44 -10.34
N ASP A 62 8.31 28.42 -9.49
CA ASP A 62 7.75 28.48 -8.14
C ASP A 62 8.54 29.46 -7.29
N ALA A 63 9.89 29.42 -7.34
CA ALA A 63 10.72 30.41 -6.67
C ALA A 63 10.41 31.84 -7.10
N MET A 64 10.21 32.06 -8.41
CA MET A 64 9.83 33.38 -8.94
C MET A 64 8.45 33.79 -8.45
N ALA A 65 7.48 32.87 -8.46
CA ALA A 65 6.11 33.14 -8.03
C ALA A 65 6.04 33.52 -6.54
N VAL A 66 6.76 32.78 -5.70
CA VAL A 66 6.83 33.08 -4.26
C VAL A 66 7.46 34.44 -4.01
N PHE A 67 8.60 34.73 -4.65
CA PHE A 67 9.25 36.02 -4.48
C PHE A 67 8.37 37.19 -4.94
N GLN A 68 7.68 37.03 -6.07
CA GLN A 68 6.80 38.06 -6.63
C GLN A 68 5.69 38.46 -5.66
N GLU A 69 5.03 37.50 -5.01
CA GLU A 69 3.86 37.77 -4.16
C GLU A 69 4.23 38.06 -2.70
N THR A 70 5.30 37.44 -2.20
CA THR A 70 5.62 37.46 -0.75
C THR A 70 6.79 38.36 -0.41
N GLY A 71 7.65 38.68 -1.38
CA GLY A 71 8.91 39.39 -1.17
C GLY A 71 9.98 38.58 -0.40
N ILE A 72 9.68 37.35 0.02
CA ILE A 72 10.63 36.51 0.76
C ILE A 72 11.65 35.95 -0.22
N PRO A 73 12.97 36.05 0.07
CA PRO A 73 14.01 35.48 -0.77
C PRO A 73 13.71 34.00 -1.08
N SER A 74 13.68 33.66 -2.36
CA SER A 74 13.21 32.36 -2.81
C SER A 74 14.21 31.74 -3.78
N ILE A 75 14.49 30.46 -3.57
CA ILE A 75 15.39 29.67 -4.41
C ILE A 75 14.69 28.39 -4.87
N SER A 76 15.23 27.77 -5.92
CA SER A 76 14.77 26.44 -6.33
C SER A 76 15.88 25.41 -6.31
N LEU A 77 15.48 24.17 -6.06
CA LEU A 77 16.39 23.03 -6.07
C LEU A 77 16.78 22.64 -7.50
N PRO A 78 18.04 22.24 -7.73
CA PRO A 78 18.47 21.74 -9.03
C PRO A 78 17.82 20.38 -9.27
N ASN A 79 17.03 20.27 -10.35
CA ASN A 79 16.39 19.03 -10.80
C ASN A 79 15.46 18.36 -9.76
N GLY A 80 14.80 19.13 -8.88
CA GLY A 80 13.91 18.57 -7.85
C GLY A 80 14.64 17.60 -6.90
N ALA A 81 15.94 17.80 -6.71
CA ALA A 81 16.82 16.82 -6.09
C ALA A 81 16.34 16.40 -4.69
N CYS A 82 16.07 15.09 -4.56
CA CYS A 82 15.87 14.41 -3.28
C CYS A 82 17.12 14.45 -2.37
N ASN A 83 18.30 14.73 -2.96
CA ASN A 83 19.58 14.74 -2.27
C ASN A 83 20.30 16.09 -2.44
N LEU A 84 20.36 16.85 -1.36
CA LEU A 84 21.17 18.08 -1.25
C LEU A 84 22.66 17.74 -1.11
N PRO A 85 23.54 18.25 -2.00
CA PRO A 85 25.00 18.19 -1.83
C PRO A 85 25.46 19.01 -0.62
N CYS A 86 26.56 18.62 0.03
CA CYS A 86 27.10 19.34 1.20
C CYS A 86 27.34 20.84 0.95
N GLN A 87 27.82 21.20 -0.24
CA GLN A 87 28.04 22.61 -0.62
C GLN A 87 26.75 23.45 -0.58
N VAL A 88 25.61 22.86 -0.98
CA VAL A 88 24.30 23.50 -0.89
C VAL A 88 23.88 23.66 0.55
N ILE A 89 24.07 22.62 1.37
CA ILE A 89 23.73 22.64 2.79
C ILE A 89 24.48 23.79 3.50
N ASN A 90 25.79 23.90 3.30
CA ASN A 90 26.61 24.96 3.89
C ASN A 90 26.10 26.37 3.55
N CYS A 91 25.64 26.58 2.31
CA CYS A 91 25.09 27.88 1.90
C CYS A 91 23.73 28.19 2.56
N LEU A 92 23.00 27.16 2.97
CA LEU A 92 21.72 27.27 3.65
C LEU A 92 21.87 27.33 5.18
N GLU A 93 23.06 27.09 5.72
CA GLU A 93 23.30 27.13 7.17
C GLU A 93 23.09 28.51 7.78
N GLN A 94 23.26 29.58 7.01
CA GLN A 94 23.05 30.95 7.48
C GLN A 94 21.58 31.29 7.81
N PHE A 95 20.62 30.53 7.30
CA PHE A 95 19.19 30.82 7.50
C PHE A 95 18.69 30.22 8.82
N GLU A 96 18.04 31.06 9.62
CA GLU A 96 17.36 30.68 10.87
C GLU A 96 16.00 30.05 10.57
N LYS A 97 15.38 30.39 9.43
CA LYS A 97 14.06 29.91 9.02
C LYS A 97 14.03 29.52 7.54
N ILE A 98 13.63 28.29 7.26
CA ILE A 98 13.62 27.72 5.91
C ILE A 98 12.21 27.20 5.64
N TYR A 99 11.54 27.81 4.66
CA TYR A 99 10.24 27.33 4.18
C TYR A 99 10.45 26.34 3.03
N LEU A 100 9.95 25.12 3.17
CA LEU A 100 9.97 24.10 2.13
C LEU A 100 8.60 24.09 1.45
N TRP A 101 8.54 24.59 0.22
CA TRP A 101 7.34 24.63 -0.60
C TRP A 101 7.54 23.76 -1.85
N MET A 102 7.40 22.45 -1.65
CA MET A 102 7.56 21.44 -2.69
C MET A 102 6.24 21.22 -3.45
N ASP A 103 6.29 20.49 -4.57
CA ASP A 103 5.08 20.09 -5.29
C ASP A 103 4.16 19.23 -4.39
N ASN A 104 2.85 19.45 -4.54
CA ASN A 104 1.81 18.71 -3.87
C ASN A 104 1.50 17.39 -4.59
N ASP A 105 2.54 16.61 -4.84
CA ASP A 105 2.46 15.25 -5.36
C ASP A 105 3.21 14.27 -4.45
N GLN A 106 3.13 12.97 -4.76
CA GLN A 106 3.73 11.93 -3.93
C GLN A 106 5.27 12.07 -3.84
N ALA A 107 5.92 12.58 -4.89
CA ALA A 107 7.37 12.76 -4.90
C ALA A 107 7.76 13.94 -3.99
N GLY A 108 7.10 15.09 -4.12
CA GLY A 108 7.30 16.26 -3.27
C GLY A 108 7.01 15.96 -1.79
N GLN A 109 5.94 15.22 -1.50
CA GLN A 109 5.60 14.80 -0.14
C GLN A 109 6.62 13.83 0.49
N ASN A 110 7.27 13.01 -0.32
CA ASN A 110 8.35 12.12 0.14
C ASN A 110 9.70 12.84 0.30
N ASN A 111 9.87 14.02 -0.31
CA ASN A 111 11.14 14.74 -0.35
C ASN A 111 11.34 15.69 0.83
N TYR A 112 10.30 16.40 1.28
CA TYR A 112 10.46 17.38 2.36
C TYR A 112 11.06 16.81 3.67
N PRO A 113 10.77 15.57 4.13
CA PRO A 113 11.37 15.05 5.35
C PRO A 113 12.89 14.87 5.20
N LYS A 114 13.33 14.33 4.06
CA LYS A 114 14.74 14.08 3.75
C LYS A 114 15.52 15.38 3.63
N ILE A 115 14.91 16.40 3.02
CA ILE A 115 15.52 17.73 2.87
C ILE A 115 15.66 18.40 4.23
N ALA A 116 14.61 18.38 5.04
CA ALA A 116 14.65 19.04 6.33
C ALA A 116 15.50 18.32 7.37
N GLU A 117 15.63 17.00 7.31
CA GLU A 117 16.58 16.27 8.16
C GLU A 117 18.00 16.78 7.93
N LYS A 118 18.37 17.04 6.67
CA LYS A 118 19.67 17.62 6.29
C LYS A 118 19.81 19.08 6.64
N LEU A 119 18.73 19.86 6.50
CA LEU A 119 18.77 21.30 6.77
C LEU A 119 18.58 21.62 8.25
N GLY A 120 18.00 20.73 9.05
CA GLY A 120 17.66 20.95 10.45
C GLY A 120 16.15 21.07 10.64
N LEU A 121 15.58 20.12 11.40
CA LEU A 121 14.14 19.98 11.60
C LEU A 121 13.49 21.19 12.28
N ASN A 122 14.18 21.80 13.26
CA ASN A 122 13.68 22.94 14.03
C ASN A 122 13.54 24.23 13.23
N ARG A 123 14.28 24.37 12.13
CA ARG A 123 14.24 25.55 11.27
C ARG A 123 13.54 25.31 9.93
N SER A 124 13.07 24.09 9.68
CA SER A 124 12.42 23.71 8.44
C SER A 124 10.89 23.71 8.61
N PHE A 125 10.22 24.59 7.88
CA PHE A 125 8.77 24.78 7.89
C PHE A 125 8.18 24.31 6.56
N ILE A 126 7.27 23.34 6.59
CA ILE A 126 6.61 22.83 5.38
C ILE A 126 5.44 23.74 5.04
N VAL A 127 5.41 24.21 3.81
CA VAL A 127 4.27 24.92 3.24
C VAL A 127 3.43 23.90 2.46
N LEU A 128 2.18 23.69 2.92
CA LEU A 128 1.23 22.78 2.27
C LEU A 128 0.14 23.58 1.56
N THR A 129 0.03 23.38 0.25
CA THR A 129 -1.07 23.94 -0.54
C THR A 129 -2.36 23.17 -0.27
N LYS A 130 -3.48 23.89 -0.13
CA LYS A 130 -4.82 23.35 0.12
C LYS A 130 -5.76 23.79 -0.98
N ASN A 131 -6.70 22.94 -1.42
CA ASN A 131 -7.68 23.16 -2.51
C ASN A 131 -7.24 22.72 -3.92
N GLY A 132 -6.37 21.71 -4.02
CA GLY A 132 -6.03 21.08 -5.30
C GLY A 132 -5.08 21.88 -6.19
N GLU A 133 -4.37 22.86 -5.62
CA GLU A 133 -3.21 23.49 -6.23
C GLU A 133 -2.00 22.55 -6.15
N LYS A 134 -1.23 22.52 -7.25
CA LYS A 134 -0.10 21.60 -7.41
C LYS A 134 1.19 22.19 -6.84
N ASP A 135 1.48 23.45 -7.14
CA ASP A 135 2.74 24.11 -6.82
C ASP A 135 2.51 25.61 -6.53
N ALA A 136 3.56 26.33 -6.17
CA ALA A 136 3.45 27.74 -5.79
C ALA A 136 3.01 28.62 -6.98
N ASN A 137 3.46 28.29 -8.19
CA ASN A 137 3.05 28.97 -9.41
C ASN A 137 1.56 28.77 -9.72
N ASP A 138 1.01 27.58 -9.50
CA ASP A 138 -0.43 27.32 -9.62
C ASP A 138 -1.25 28.13 -8.61
N VAL A 139 -0.75 28.31 -7.37
CA VAL A 139 -1.40 29.19 -6.39
C VAL A 139 -1.41 30.63 -6.88
N LEU A 140 -0.27 31.15 -7.36
CA LEU A 140 -0.18 32.51 -7.90
C LEU A 140 -1.19 32.72 -9.04
N ARG A 141 -1.34 31.75 -9.94
CA ARG A 141 -2.27 31.86 -11.09
C ARG A 141 -3.73 31.84 -10.69
N LYS A 142 -4.09 31.12 -9.63
CA LYS A 142 -5.48 30.95 -9.18
C LYS A 142 -5.90 32.02 -8.18
N ASN A 143 -5.09 32.24 -7.14
CA ASN A 143 -5.37 33.19 -6.06
C ASN A 143 -4.07 33.61 -5.34
N PRO A 144 -3.39 34.67 -5.82
CA PRO A 144 -2.13 35.17 -5.26
C PRO A 144 -2.18 35.40 -3.74
N HIS A 145 -3.27 35.99 -3.23
CA HIS A 145 -3.38 36.37 -1.83
C HIS A 145 -3.29 35.19 -0.85
N LYS A 146 -3.56 33.96 -1.31
CA LYS A 146 -3.39 32.76 -0.48
C LYS A 146 -1.93 32.41 -0.22
N MET A 147 -0.97 32.90 -1.02
CA MET A 147 0.44 32.52 -0.85
C MET A 147 0.98 32.95 0.51
N ILE A 148 0.67 34.18 0.92
CA ILE A 148 1.05 34.71 2.24
C ILE A 148 0.39 33.90 3.36
N GLN A 149 -0.85 33.46 3.16
CA GLN A 149 -1.56 32.61 4.13
C GLN A 149 -0.86 31.25 4.27
N TYR A 150 -0.50 30.57 3.18
CA TYR A 150 0.19 29.28 3.26
C TYR A 150 1.54 29.37 3.98
N ILE A 151 2.30 30.44 3.76
CA ILE A 151 3.56 30.68 4.49
C ILE A 151 3.31 30.90 5.99
N LYS A 152 2.26 31.64 6.36
CA LYS A 152 1.87 31.83 7.77
C LYS A 152 1.42 30.53 8.44
N GLU A 153 0.77 29.65 7.69
CA GLU A 153 0.29 28.35 8.15
C GLU A 153 1.35 27.23 8.09
N ALA A 154 2.57 27.54 7.65
CA ALA A 154 3.64 26.56 7.50
C ALA A 154 3.99 25.91 8.85
N ARG A 155 4.20 24.59 8.85
CA ARG A 155 4.35 23.79 10.07
C ARG A 155 5.73 23.15 10.15
N THR A 156 6.23 22.91 11.37
CA THR A 156 7.51 22.21 11.53
C THR A 156 7.34 20.72 11.27
N ILE A 157 8.41 20.02 10.90
CA ILE A 157 8.34 18.56 10.68
C ILE A 157 8.11 17.77 11.96
N HIS A 158 8.41 18.34 13.13
CA HIS A 158 8.10 17.70 14.40
C HIS A 158 6.59 17.47 14.58
N ASP A 159 5.75 18.29 13.94
CA ASP A 159 4.29 18.10 13.94
C ASP A 159 3.84 16.91 13.06
N LYS A 160 4.73 16.26 12.29
CA LYS A 160 4.35 15.22 11.31
C LYS A 160 3.92 13.90 11.96
N ASN A 161 4.45 13.57 13.13
CA ASN A 161 4.04 12.37 13.87
C ASN A 161 2.87 12.65 14.83
N ILE A 162 2.38 13.90 14.89
CA ILE A 162 1.34 14.33 15.82
C ILE A 162 0.27 15.08 15.03
N LEU A 163 -0.78 14.37 14.66
CA LEU A 163 -1.95 14.97 14.03
C LEU A 163 -2.85 15.62 15.09
N LYS A 164 -3.33 16.84 14.84
CA LYS A 164 -4.45 17.40 15.62
C LYS A 164 -5.76 16.85 15.07
N PHE A 165 -6.81 16.81 15.90
CA PHE A 165 -8.14 16.38 15.43
C PHE A 165 -8.61 17.21 14.21
N GLU A 166 -8.28 18.50 14.17
CA GLU A 166 -8.58 19.38 13.03
C GLU A 166 -8.03 18.85 11.70
N ASP A 167 -6.85 18.21 11.72
CA ASP A 167 -6.19 17.68 10.53
C ASP A 167 -6.88 16.41 9.99
N ILE A 168 -7.58 15.66 10.85
CA ILE A 168 -8.29 14.42 10.50
C ILE A 168 -9.82 14.56 10.53
N LYS A 169 -10.36 15.72 10.93
CA LYS A 169 -11.79 15.94 11.15
C LYS A 169 -12.65 15.55 9.96
N GLU A 170 -12.22 15.91 8.76
CA GLU A 170 -12.94 15.58 7.52
C GLU A 170 -12.90 14.06 7.23
N GLN A 171 -11.75 13.42 7.44
CA GLN A 171 -11.61 11.97 7.29
C GLN A 171 -12.50 11.22 8.28
N VAL A 172 -12.56 11.69 9.53
CA VAL A 172 -13.45 11.16 10.58
C VAL A 172 -14.91 11.38 10.21
N TYR A 173 -15.29 12.57 9.74
CA TYR A 173 -16.64 12.85 9.27
C TYR A 173 -17.06 11.90 8.13
N ASN A 174 -16.19 11.71 7.13
CA ASN A 174 -16.42 10.76 6.05
C ASN A 174 -16.54 9.32 6.57
N ARG A 175 -15.75 8.94 7.59
CA ARG A 175 -15.80 7.60 8.18
C ARG A 175 -17.13 7.33 8.90
N ILE A 176 -17.68 8.34 9.58
CA ILE A 176 -18.94 8.24 10.33
C ILE A 176 -20.16 8.30 9.40
N PHE A 177 -20.22 9.31 8.52
CA PHE A 177 -21.44 9.65 7.79
C PHE A 177 -21.50 9.12 6.35
N LYS A 178 -20.37 8.70 5.78
CA LYS A 178 -20.32 8.05 4.44
C LYS A 178 -20.02 6.57 4.56
N PHE A 179 -20.81 5.87 5.38
CA PHE A 179 -20.62 4.46 5.72
C PHE A 179 -20.54 3.53 4.50
N ASP A 180 -21.31 3.81 3.43
CA ASP A 180 -21.27 3.02 2.20
C ASP A 180 -19.95 3.15 1.42
N LEU A 181 -19.21 4.25 1.58
CA LEU A 181 -17.87 4.41 0.99
C LEU A 181 -16.78 3.65 1.77
N ASN A 182 -17.08 3.21 3.01
CA ASN A 182 -16.14 2.51 3.88
C ASN A 182 -16.39 0.99 3.93
N GLN A 183 -17.42 0.50 3.25
CA GLN A 183 -17.65 -0.94 3.11
C GLN A 183 -16.65 -1.53 2.11
N GLY A 184 -16.10 -2.69 2.45
CA GLY A 184 -15.23 -3.42 1.54
C GLY A 184 -15.99 -3.97 0.34
N VAL A 185 -15.24 -4.41 -0.68
CA VAL A 185 -15.85 -5.07 -1.85
C VAL A 185 -16.56 -6.33 -1.37
N LYS A 186 -17.88 -6.38 -1.56
CA LYS A 186 -18.70 -7.52 -1.13
C LYS A 186 -18.47 -8.71 -2.05
N CYS A 187 -18.35 -9.90 -1.49
CA CYS A 187 -18.38 -11.14 -2.28
C CYS A 187 -19.83 -11.49 -2.67
N SER A 188 -20.00 -12.30 -3.71
CA SER A 188 -21.34 -12.68 -4.21
C SER A 188 -21.77 -14.06 -3.70
N SER A 189 -20.80 -14.93 -3.44
CA SER A 189 -20.98 -16.35 -3.13
C SER A 189 -21.24 -16.59 -1.64
N PHE A 190 -20.75 -15.71 -0.76
CA PHE A 190 -20.75 -15.94 0.69
C PHE A 190 -21.35 -14.77 1.47
N GLN A 191 -22.66 -14.83 1.73
CA GLN A 191 -23.35 -13.77 2.48
C GLN A 191 -22.76 -13.56 3.88
N PHE A 192 -22.36 -14.63 4.56
CA PHE A 192 -21.77 -14.58 5.90
C PHE A 192 -20.46 -13.75 5.91
N TYR A 193 -19.65 -13.82 4.84
CA TYR A 193 -18.42 -13.04 4.72
C TYR A 193 -18.76 -11.55 4.69
N ASN A 194 -19.77 -11.15 3.92
CA ASN A 194 -20.20 -9.75 3.88
C ASN A 194 -20.77 -9.28 5.23
N GLU A 195 -21.43 -10.15 5.98
CA GLU A 195 -22.05 -9.78 7.25
C GLU A 195 -21.03 -9.67 8.39
N LYS A 196 -20.09 -10.62 8.49
CA LYS A 196 -19.08 -10.66 9.55
C LYS A 196 -17.86 -9.81 9.23
N ILE A 197 -17.35 -9.92 8.00
CA ILE A 197 -16.10 -9.30 7.55
C ILE A 197 -16.37 -7.95 6.88
N LYS A 198 -17.61 -7.60 6.53
CA LYS A 198 -17.99 -6.33 5.85
C LYS A 198 -17.27 -6.12 4.52
N GLY A 199 -16.92 -7.21 3.84
CA GLY A 199 -16.27 -7.23 2.53
C GLY A 199 -14.76 -6.96 2.57
N LEU A 200 -14.13 -7.05 1.40
CA LEU A 200 -12.69 -6.90 1.20
C LEU A 200 -12.27 -5.43 1.29
N ARG A 201 -11.52 -5.05 2.33
CA ARG A 201 -11.03 -3.67 2.52
C ARG A 201 -9.54 -3.55 2.25
N LYS A 202 -9.15 -2.50 1.54
CA LYS A 202 -7.75 -2.16 1.29
C LYS A 202 -7.07 -1.66 2.57
N GLY A 203 -5.76 -1.90 2.68
CA GLY A 203 -5.00 -1.54 3.87
C GLY A 203 -5.18 -2.54 5.01
N GLU A 204 -5.91 -3.63 4.80
CA GLU A 204 -6.19 -4.67 5.82
C GLU A 204 -5.57 -6.01 5.45
N MET A 205 -5.32 -6.82 6.48
CA MET A 205 -4.84 -8.19 6.35
C MET A 205 -5.83 -9.15 7.01
N THR A 206 -6.27 -10.16 6.26
CA THR A 206 -7.10 -11.26 6.76
C THR A 206 -6.27 -12.52 6.92
N VAL A 207 -6.36 -13.17 8.07
CA VAL A 207 -5.78 -14.48 8.31
C VAL A 207 -6.87 -15.55 8.25
N LEU A 208 -6.70 -16.52 7.35
CA LEU A 208 -7.56 -17.69 7.24
C LEU A 208 -6.85 -18.91 7.82
N THR A 209 -7.46 -19.54 8.83
CA THR A 209 -6.89 -20.70 9.53
C THR A 209 -7.82 -21.89 9.59
N GLY A 210 -7.23 -23.09 9.62
CA GLY A 210 -7.96 -24.36 9.69
C GLY A 210 -7.10 -25.55 9.29
N PRO A 211 -7.52 -26.78 9.61
CA PRO A 211 -6.73 -27.99 9.36
C PRO A 211 -6.47 -28.21 7.87
N THR A 212 -5.41 -28.94 7.52
CA THR A 212 -5.14 -29.30 6.12
C THR A 212 -6.32 -30.09 5.53
N GLY A 213 -6.65 -29.83 4.27
CA GLY A 213 -7.80 -30.47 3.61
C GLY A 213 -9.17 -29.90 4.03
N SER A 214 -9.22 -28.86 4.87
CA SER A 214 -10.49 -28.31 5.33
C SER A 214 -11.31 -27.63 4.23
N GLY A 215 -10.66 -27.15 3.15
CA GLY A 215 -11.32 -26.44 2.04
C GLY A 215 -10.92 -24.96 1.90
N LYS A 216 -9.92 -24.48 2.66
CA LYS A 216 -9.44 -23.08 2.62
C LYS A 216 -9.09 -22.60 1.22
N THR A 217 -8.26 -23.35 0.48
CA THR A 217 -7.88 -22.98 -0.89
C THR A 217 -9.08 -22.93 -1.82
N THR A 218 -10.03 -23.88 -1.70
CA THR A 218 -11.27 -23.89 -2.47
C THR A 218 -12.15 -22.67 -2.17
N PHE A 219 -12.26 -22.30 -0.89
CA PHE A 219 -13.00 -21.13 -0.42
C PHE A 219 -12.37 -19.83 -0.95
N LEU A 220 -11.06 -19.67 -0.78
CA LEU A 220 -10.33 -18.50 -1.29
C LEU A 220 -10.37 -18.40 -2.81
N SER A 221 -10.34 -19.54 -3.52
CA SER A 221 -10.48 -19.56 -4.98
C SER A 221 -11.83 -19.00 -5.39
N GLN A 222 -12.92 -19.43 -4.76
CA GLN A 222 -14.26 -18.89 -5.04
C GLN A 222 -14.37 -17.39 -4.71
N LEU A 223 -13.85 -16.96 -3.55
CA LEU A 223 -13.80 -15.55 -3.19
C LEU A 223 -13.03 -14.70 -4.21
N SER A 224 -11.90 -15.22 -4.69
CA SER A 224 -11.07 -14.55 -5.69
C SER A 224 -11.84 -14.33 -6.98
N LEU A 225 -12.62 -15.32 -7.43
CA LEU A 225 -13.48 -15.19 -8.61
C LEU A 225 -14.54 -14.11 -8.41
N ASP A 226 -15.18 -14.07 -7.23
CA ASP A 226 -16.17 -13.03 -6.90
C ASP A 226 -15.58 -11.62 -6.93
N PHE A 227 -14.35 -11.44 -6.45
CA PHE A 227 -13.68 -10.14 -6.43
C PHE A 227 -13.17 -9.75 -7.83
N CYS A 228 -12.60 -10.71 -8.56
CA CYS A 228 -12.20 -10.52 -9.95
C CYS A 228 -13.39 -10.15 -10.85
N SER A 229 -14.57 -10.74 -10.64
CA SER A 229 -15.81 -10.37 -11.34
C SER A 229 -16.23 -8.90 -11.11
N LYS A 230 -15.81 -8.33 -9.98
CA LYS A 230 -15.99 -6.91 -9.62
C LYS A 230 -14.78 -6.04 -9.97
N GLN A 231 -13.92 -6.53 -10.86
CA GLN A 231 -12.72 -5.82 -11.34
C GLN A 231 -11.72 -5.48 -10.24
N VAL A 232 -11.62 -6.32 -9.21
CA VAL A 232 -10.53 -6.27 -8.22
C VAL A 232 -9.41 -7.21 -8.70
N PRO A 233 -8.25 -6.70 -9.13
CA PRO A 233 -7.15 -7.55 -9.57
C PRO A 233 -6.54 -8.32 -8.40
N THR A 234 -6.54 -9.65 -8.52
CA THR A 234 -6.11 -10.57 -7.46
C THR A 234 -4.85 -11.33 -7.88
N LEU A 235 -3.85 -11.36 -7.00
CA LEU A 235 -2.59 -12.07 -7.18
C LEU A 235 -2.48 -13.24 -6.20
N TRP A 236 -2.25 -14.44 -6.72
CA TRP A 236 -2.04 -15.65 -5.95
C TRP A 236 -0.56 -16.03 -5.82
N GLY A 237 -0.08 -16.17 -4.59
CA GLY A 237 1.11 -16.93 -4.24
C GLY A 237 0.71 -18.29 -3.67
N SER A 238 0.61 -19.32 -4.54
CA SER A 238 0.29 -20.68 -4.13
C SER A 238 1.57 -21.49 -3.90
N PHE A 239 1.89 -21.73 -2.63
CA PHE A 239 3.11 -22.43 -2.20
C PHE A 239 2.87 -23.90 -1.84
N GLU A 240 1.62 -24.27 -1.55
CA GLU A 240 1.22 -25.65 -1.28
C GLU A 240 0.78 -26.40 -2.55
N ILE A 241 0.01 -25.74 -3.43
CA ILE A 241 -0.58 -26.35 -4.63
C ILE A 241 0.05 -25.70 -5.87
N LYS A 242 0.29 -26.49 -6.92
CA LYS A 242 0.80 -25.95 -8.19
C LYS A 242 -0.26 -25.12 -8.91
N ASN A 243 0.17 -24.08 -9.63
CA ASN A 243 -0.74 -23.16 -10.32
C ASN A 243 -1.64 -23.87 -11.33
N GLU A 244 -1.20 -24.94 -12.00
CA GLU A 244 -2.04 -25.67 -12.96
C GLU A 244 -3.22 -26.35 -12.27
N ILE A 245 -3.01 -26.89 -11.07
CA ILE A 245 -4.06 -27.54 -10.27
C ILE A 245 -5.01 -26.48 -9.72
N LEU A 246 -4.47 -25.38 -9.19
CA LEU A 246 -5.27 -24.25 -8.69
C LEU A 246 -6.16 -23.67 -9.79
N ALA A 247 -5.57 -23.35 -10.94
CA ALA A 247 -6.28 -22.79 -12.09
C ALA A 247 -7.34 -23.76 -12.63
N THR A 248 -7.06 -25.08 -12.65
CA THR A 248 -8.07 -26.10 -13.01
C THR A 248 -9.29 -25.99 -12.11
N ASN A 249 -9.10 -25.93 -10.80
CA ASN A 249 -10.21 -25.79 -9.85
C ASN A 249 -10.95 -24.45 -10.02
N MET A 250 -10.23 -23.36 -10.24
CA MET A 250 -10.83 -22.05 -10.46
C MET A 250 -11.66 -21.98 -11.75
N VAL A 251 -11.19 -22.60 -12.85
CA VAL A 251 -11.96 -22.65 -14.11
C VAL A 251 -13.24 -23.46 -13.93
N LEU A 252 -13.17 -24.59 -13.22
CA LEU A 252 -14.35 -25.39 -12.90
C LEU A 252 -15.34 -24.59 -12.04
N GLN A 253 -14.87 -23.92 -10.97
CA GLN A 253 -15.68 -23.03 -10.13
C GLN A 253 -16.31 -21.88 -10.92
N TYR A 254 -15.53 -21.25 -11.80
CA TYR A 254 -15.96 -20.12 -12.62
C TYR A 254 -17.03 -20.51 -13.64
N SER A 255 -16.88 -21.68 -14.28
CA SER A 255 -17.85 -22.20 -15.24
C SER A 255 -19.17 -22.58 -14.59
N ASN A 256 -19.16 -22.95 -13.30
CA ASN A 256 -20.28 -23.56 -12.59
C ASN A 256 -20.88 -24.76 -13.35
N GLU A 257 -20.04 -25.46 -14.13
CA GLU A 257 -20.37 -26.63 -14.93
C GLU A 257 -19.33 -27.74 -14.72
N ASN A 258 -19.74 -28.99 -14.93
CA ASN A 258 -18.82 -30.12 -14.91
C ASN A 258 -18.13 -30.27 -16.28
N LEU A 259 -17.00 -29.57 -16.46
CA LEU A 259 -16.25 -29.58 -17.73
C LEU A 259 -15.66 -30.96 -18.08
N PHE A 260 -15.52 -31.88 -17.11
CA PHE A 260 -15.13 -33.26 -17.41
C PHE A 260 -16.16 -33.98 -18.27
N LYS A 261 -17.44 -33.59 -18.19
CA LYS A 261 -18.53 -34.14 -19.01
C LYS A 261 -18.80 -33.35 -20.29
N SER A 262 -18.28 -32.13 -20.40
CA SER A 262 -18.50 -31.20 -21.52
C SER A 262 -17.19 -30.54 -21.97
N PRO A 263 -16.18 -31.32 -22.42
CA PRO A 263 -14.86 -30.80 -22.75
C PRO A 263 -14.86 -29.76 -23.88
N GLU A 264 -15.85 -29.79 -24.76
CA GLU A 264 -16.03 -28.82 -25.84
C GLU A 264 -16.23 -27.38 -25.34
N LYS A 265 -16.76 -27.21 -24.12
CA LYS A 265 -16.96 -25.89 -23.51
C LYS A 265 -15.69 -25.33 -22.85
N PHE A 266 -14.63 -26.14 -22.72
CA PHE A 266 -13.39 -25.70 -22.08
C PHE A 266 -12.81 -24.46 -22.77
N ILE A 267 -12.77 -24.44 -24.10
CA ILE A 267 -12.22 -23.32 -24.88
C ILE A 267 -12.96 -22.03 -24.51
N TYR A 268 -14.30 -22.05 -24.56
CA TYR A 268 -15.14 -20.91 -24.20
C TYR A 268 -14.85 -20.41 -22.77
N TRP A 269 -14.88 -21.30 -21.78
CA TRP A 269 -14.65 -20.90 -20.38
C TRP A 269 -13.23 -20.44 -20.12
N SER A 270 -12.23 -21.00 -20.82
CA SER A 270 -10.85 -20.55 -20.71
C SER A 270 -10.66 -19.14 -21.25
N GLU A 271 -11.32 -18.77 -22.35
CA GLU A 271 -11.31 -17.41 -22.89
C GLU A 271 -12.02 -16.43 -21.95
N GLN A 272 -13.16 -16.83 -21.36
CA GLN A 272 -13.84 -16.00 -20.36
C GLN A 272 -12.97 -15.81 -19.11
N PHE A 273 -12.27 -16.85 -18.66
CA PHE A 273 -11.35 -16.78 -17.53
C PHE A 273 -10.13 -15.88 -17.81
N GLN A 274 -9.64 -15.80 -19.05
CA GLN A 274 -8.56 -14.89 -19.41
C GLN A 274 -8.95 -13.41 -19.29
N ASN A 275 -10.25 -13.10 -19.35
CA ASN A 275 -10.75 -11.73 -19.27
C ASN A 275 -10.91 -11.20 -17.84
N ILE A 276 -10.77 -12.06 -16.82
CA ILE A 276 -10.80 -11.62 -15.42
C ILE A 276 -9.40 -11.28 -14.92
N PRO A 277 -9.23 -10.29 -14.02
CA PRO A 277 -7.92 -9.82 -13.58
C PRO A 277 -7.30 -10.74 -12.51
N MET A 278 -7.10 -12.02 -12.86
CA MET A 278 -6.50 -13.05 -12.01
C MET A 278 -5.04 -13.29 -12.39
N TYR A 279 -4.14 -13.21 -11.42
CA TYR A 279 -2.70 -13.35 -11.62
C TYR A 279 -2.11 -14.40 -10.67
N PHE A 280 -1.05 -15.07 -11.10
CA PHE A 280 -0.37 -16.10 -10.32
C PHE A 280 1.14 -15.80 -10.26
N MET A 281 1.72 -15.88 -9.07
CA MET A 281 3.17 -15.90 -8.91
C MET A 281 3.72 -17.24 -9.40
N SER A 282 4.88 -17.21 -10.05
CA SER A 282 5.58 -18.41 -10.53
C SER A 282 6.47 -19.05 -9.45
N PHE A 283 6.03 -19.06 -8.20
CA PHE A 283 6.73 -19.71 -7.09
C PHE A 283 6.02 -21.00 -6.69
N PHE A 284 6.79 -22.00 -6.27
CA PHE A 284 6.25 -23.24 -5.71
C PHE A 284 7.20 -23.75 -4.63
N GLY A 285 6.66 -24.10 -3.47
CA GLY A 285 7.46 -24.48 -2.30
C GLY A 285 8.19 -23.32 -1.65
N SER A 286 9.28 -23.61 -0.94
CA SER A 286 9.96 -22.63 -0.10
C SER A 286 10.67 -21.56 -0.91
N THR A 287 10.40 -20.29 -0.56
CA THR A 287 10.93 -19.12 -1.29
C THR A 287 11.39 -18.06 -0.29
N ASN A 288 12.43 -17.30 -0.64
CA ASN A 288 12.86 -16.17 0.18
C ASN A 288 11.75 -15.11 0.23
N ILE A 289 11.39 -14.68 1.44
CA ILE A 289 10.34 -13.69 1.64
C ILE A 289 10.58 -12.37 0.91
N ASN A 290 11.83 -11.90 0.82
CA ASN A 290 12.15 -10.64 0.14
C ASN A 290 11.79 -10.73 -1.35
N ASN A 291 12.04 -11.87 -1.99
CA ASN A 291 11.66 -12.09 -3.39
C ASN A 291 10.13 -12.06 -3.55
N ILE A 292 9.37 -12.56 -2.57
CA ILE A 292 7.91 -12.49 -2.57
C ILE A 292 7.46 -11.04 -2.43
N LEU A 293 8.03 -10.28 -1.49
CA LEU A 293 7.69 -8.87 -1.29
C LEU A 293 7.98 -8.04 -2.55
N GLU A 294 9.16 -8.20 -3.16
CA GLU A 294 9.55 -7.54 -4.40
C GLU A 294 8.60 -7.90 -5.56
N THR A 295 8.21 -9.18 -5.67
CA THR A 295 7.26 -9.63 -6.69
C THR A 295 5.88 -9.01 -6.49
N ILE A 296 5.41 -8.92 -5.24
CA ILE A 296 4.14 -8.25 -4.92
C ILE A 296 4.23 -6.78 -5.30
N GLU A 297 5.28 -6.07 -4.89
CA GLU A 297 5.46 -4.65 -5.20
C GLU A 297 5.49 -4.37 -6.71
N TYR A 298 6.25 -5.17 -7.47
CA TYR A 298 6.26 -5.09 -8.92
C TYR A 298 4.87 -5.33 -9.51
N SER A 299 4.15 -6.34 -9.00
CA SER A 299 2.82 -6.68 -9.52
C SER A 299 1.80 -5.59 -9.23
N ILE A 300 1.86 -4.94 -8.06
CA ILE A 300 1.04 -3.75 -7.74
C ILE A 300 1.32 -2.64 -8.75
N TYR A 301 2.60 -2.37 -9.05
CA TYR A 301 2.97 -1.32 -9.99
C TYR A 301 2.54 -1.64 -11.43
N ALA A 302 2.80 -2.85 -11.91
CA ALA A 302 2.60 -3.23 -13.31
C ALA A 302 1.14 -3.59 -13.64
N TYR A 303 0.45 -4.25 -12.73
CA TYR A 303 -0.89 -4.83 -12.96
C TYR A 303 -1.97 -4.24 -12.05
N ASN A 304 -1.65 -3.23 -11.24
CA ASN A 304 -2.57 -2.58 -10.32
C ASN A 304 -3.25 -3.59 -9.37
N ILE A 305 -2.48 -4.56 -8.86
CA ILE A 305 -2.96 -5.57 -7.91
C ILE A 305 -3.55 -4.89 -6.66
N GLN A 306 -4.74 -5.33 -6.27
CA GLN A 306 -5.48 -4.79 -5.12
C GLN A 306 -5.73 -5.83 -4.03
N HIS A 307 -5.65 -7.11 -4.39
CA HIS A 307 -5.81 -8.24 -3.48
C HIS A 307 -4.66 -9.22 -3.68
N VAL A 308 -3.99 -9.62 -2.60
CA VAL A 308 -2.92 -10.62 -2.63
C VAL A 308 -3.31 -11.77 -1.73
N ILE A 309 -3.13 -13.00 -2.20
CA ILE A 309 -3.35 -14.22 -1.43
C ILE A 309 -2.04 -14.98 -1.29
N ILE A 310 -1.69 -15.36 -0.07
CA ILE A 310 -0.52 -16.18 0.26
C ILE A 310 -1.01 -17.51 0.86
N ASP A 311 -0.99 -18.58 0.06
CA ASP A 311 -1.51 -19.90 0.43
C ASP A 311 -0.42 -20.99 0.26
N ASN A 312 0.32 -21.36 1.30
CA ASN A 312 0.21 -20.97 2.71
C ASN A 312 1.57 -20.52 3.27
N LEU A 313 1.53 -19.86 4.44
CA LEU A 313 2.74 -19.33 5.10
C LEU A 313 3.75 -20.43 5.48
N GLN A 314 3.27 -21.61 5.91
CA GLN A 314 4.14 -22.69 6.36
C GLN A 314 5.01 -23.27 5.24
N PHE A 315 4.45 -23.41 4.03
CA PHE A 315 5.15 -23.93 2.87
C PHE A 315 6.07 -22.88 2.25
N LEU A 316 5.65 -21.61 2.24
CA LEU A 316 6.50 -20.48 1.85
C LEU A 316 7.83 -20.49 2.64
N LEU A 317 7.76 -20.71 3.95
CA LEU A 317 8.91 -20.69 4.86
C LEU A 317 9.55 -22.08 5.06
N GLY A 318 9.07 -23.12 4.37
CA GLY A 318 9.25 -24.53 4.72
C GLY A 318 10.69 -25.06 4.87
N THR A 319 11.70 -24.36 4.35
CA THR A 319 13.12 -24.78 4.42
C THR A 319 14.05 -23.75 5.06
N GLN A 320 13.54 -22.64 5.58
CA GLN A 320 14.36 -21.59 6.18
C GLN A 320 14.25 -21.68 7.71
N GLY A 321 15.29 -22.21 8.37
CA GLY A 321 15.41 -22.28 9.83
C GLY A 321 15.15 -23.66 10.46
N LYS A 322 15.87 -23.97 11.54
CA LYS A 322 15.65 -25.14 12.41
C LYS A 322 15.15 -24.68 13.77
N GLY A 323 14.11 -25.33 14.30
CA GLY A 323 13.63 -25.07 15.68
C GLY A 323 13.01 -23.67 15.86
N PHE A 324 13.49 -22.92 16.86
CA PHE A 324 12.97 -21.61 17.27
C PHE A 324 13.02 -20.55 16.14
N ASP A 325 14.06 -20.58 15.29
CA ASP A 325 14.24 -19.63 14.20
C ASP A 325 13.06 -19.59 13.21
N LYS A 326 12.32 -20.70 13.08
CA LYS A 326 11.17 -20.78 12.16
C LYS A 326 10.00 -19.91 12.61
N PHE A 327 9.79 -19.77 13.92
CA PHE A 327 8.73 -18.93 14.47
C PHE A 327 9.09 -17.44 14.32
N ASP A 328 10.34 -17.09 14.59
CA ASP A 328 10.81 -15.72 14.40
C ASP A 328 10.75 -15.30 12.91
N LEU A 329 11.02 -16.23 11.99
CA LEU A 329 10.84 -16.00 10.56
C LEU A 329 9.37 -15.84 10.16
N GLN A 330 8.45 -16.60 10.76
CA GLN A 330 7.01 -16.41 10.58
C GLN A 330 6.55 -15.05 11.08
N ASP A 331 6.97 -14.66 12.28
CA ASP A 331 6.59 -13.38 12.88
C ASP A 331 7.10 -12.19 12.06
N LYS A 332 8.35 -12.25 11.59
CA LYS A 332 8.90 -11.25 10.65
C LYS A 332 8.14 -11.23 9.34
N ALA A 333 7.70 -12.40 8.85
CA ALA A 333 6.94 -12.48 7.61
C ALA A 333 5.57 -11.80 7.73
N ILE A 334 4.86 -12.09 8.82
CA ILE A 334 3.55 -11.50 9.12
C ILE A 334 3.69 -9.98 9.27
N GLU A 335 4.69 -9.50 9.99
CA GLU A 335 4.96 -8.06 10.16
C GLU A 335 5.21 -7.37 8.81
N ASN A 336 6.05 -7.97 7.96
CA ASN A 336 6.33 -7.43 6.63
C ASN A 336 5.08 -7.41 5.74
N PHE A 337 4.27 -8.47 5.76
CA PHE A 337 3.01 -8.52 5.00
C PHE A 337 1.98 -7.52 5.52
N ARG A 338 1.86 -7.33 6.83
CA ARG A 338 0.94 -6.36 7.42
C ARG A 338 1.32 -4.93 7.06
N LYS A 339 2.61 -4.62 7.16
CA LYS A 339 3.20 -3.34 6.73
C LYS A 339 2.94 -3.10 5.24
N LEU A 340 3.21 -4.09 4.38
CA LEU A 340 2.99 -3.99 2.94
C LEU A 340 1.52 -3.72 2.59
N ALA A 341 0.58 -4.44 3.23
CA ALA A 341 -0.86 -4.24 3.00
C ALA A 341 -1.27 -2.79 3.28
N THR A 342 -0.78 -2.23 4.39
CA THR A 342 -1.07 -0.87 4.83
C THR A 342 -0.41 0.17 3.93
N GLU A 343 0.91 0.07 3.70
CA GLU A 343 1.68 1.05 2.94
C GLU A 343 1.29 1.12 1.47
N LYS A 344 0.95 -0.03 0.87
CA LYS A 344 0.52 -0.10 -0.53
C LYS A 344 -1.00 -0.01 -0.70
N ASN A 345 -1.75 0.07 0.40
CA ASN A 345 -3.21 0.12 0.42
C ASN A 345 -3.84 -0.99 -0.43
N ILE A 346 -3.41 -2.24 -0.19
CA ILE A 346 -3.98 -3.46 -0.79
C ILE A 346 -4.61 -4.31 0.32
N HIS A 347 -5.46 -5.27 -0.05
CA HIS A 347 -5.87 -6.31 0.88
C HIS A 347 -4.94 -7.51 0.77
N LEU A 348 -4.48 -8.06 1.90
CA LEU A 348 -3.66 -9.28 1.91
C LEU A 348 -4.37 -10.38 2.69
N THR A 349 -4.61 -11.53 2.05
CA THR A 349 -5.17 -12.71 2.72
C THR A 349 -4.09 -13.77 2.89
N LEU A 350 -3.87 -14.19 4.13
CA LEU A 350 -2.80 -15.11 4.50
C LEU A 350 -3.39 -16.41 5.05
N VAL A 351 -3.01 -17.54 4.46
CA VAL A 351 -3.40 -18.85 4.98
C VAL A 351 -2.35 -19.36 5.96
N ILE A 352 -2.82 -19.73 7.16
CA ILE A 352 -2.00 -20.28 8.22
C ILE A 352 -2.66 -21.56 8.74
N HIS A 353 -1.95 -22.68 8.75
CA HIS A 353 -2.42 -23.88 9.45
C HIS A 353 -2.22 -23.80 10.97
N PRO A 354 -3.23 -24.18 11.78
CA PRO A 354 -3.08 -24.25 13.23
C PRO A 354 -2.11 -25.38 13.61
N LYS A 355 -1.56 -25.32 14.83
CA LYS A 355 -0.75 -26.42 15.36
C LYS A 355 -1.67 -27.64 15.54
N LYS A 356 -1.14 -28.87 15.44
CA LYS A 356 -1.91 -30.08 15.79
C LYS A 356 -2.42 -29.94 17.23
N VAL A 357 -3.69 -29.59 17.38
CA VAL A 357 -4.45 -29.72 18.61
C VAL A 357 -5.18 -31.06 18.54
N ASP A 358 -5.46 -31.68 19.69
CA ASP A 358 -6.17 -32.95 19.75
C ASP A 358 -7.54 -32.81 19.04
N ASP A 359 -7.96 -33.82 18.27
CA ASP A 359 -9.15 -33.83 17.37
C ASP A 359 -10.49 -33.54 18.09
N ARG A 360 -10.48 -33.30 19.42
CA ARG A 360 -11.65 -33.12 20.28
C ARG A 360 -11.80 -31.71 20.87
N GLU A 361 -10.89 -30.78 20.57
CA GLU A 361 -10.95 -29.40 21.06
C GLU A 361 -11.29 -28.42 19.94
N ASP A 362 -12.26 -27.53 20.18
CA ASP A 362 -12.54 -26.41 19.29
C ASP A 362 -11.31 -25.48 19.19
N LEU A 363 -11.00 -25.01 17.97
CA LEU A 363 -9.90 -24.09 17.73
C LEU A 363 -10.11 -22.75 18.45
N ASN A 364 -9.55 -22.60 19.65
CA ASN A 364 -9.53 -21.33 20.39
C ASN A 364 -8.51 -20.33 19.82
N ILE A 365 -8.59 -19.04 20.14
CA ILE A 365 -7.62 -18.01 19.69
C ILE A 365 -6.18 -18.42 20.05
N SER A 366 -6.01 -19.10 21.18
CA SER A 366 -4.74 -19.69 21.64
C SER A 366 -4.24 -20.86 20.79
N SER A 367 -5.06 -21.45 19.92
CA SER A 367 -4.70 -22.58 19.05
C SER A 367 -4.11 -22.17 17.70
N VAL A 368 -4.21 -20.89 17.33
CA VAL A 368 -3.84 -20.37 16.00
C VAL A 368 -2.33 -20.46 15.77
N PHE A 369 -1.48 -20.23 16.78
CA PHE A 369 -0.11 -20.77 16.90
C PHE A 369 0.59 -20.22 18.17
N GLY A 370 1.82 -20.72 18.43
CA GLY A 370 2.67 -20.39 19.58
C GLY A 370 3.32 -19.00 19.61
N SER A 371 3.05 -18.12 18.63
CA SER A 371 3.25 -16.67 18.76
C SER A 371 1.89 -16.00 18.57
N ALA A 372 1.44 -15.22 19.57
CA ALA A 372 0.17 -14.50 19.52
C ALA A 372 0.13 -13.42 18.40
N LYS A 373 1.24 -13.23 17.68
CA LYS A 373 1.48 -12.13 16.74
C LYS A 373 0.62 -12.24 15.48
N ALA A 374 0.37 -13.43 14.94
CA ALA A 374 -0.49 -13.61 13.76
C ALA A 374 -1.92 -13.08 13.99
N THR A 375 -2.52 -13.39 15.14
CA THR A 375 -3.84 -12.90 15.52
C THR A 375 -3.82 -11.43 15.96
N GLN A 376 -2.71 -10.93 16.51
CA GLN A 376 -2.57 -9.51 16.89
C GLN A 376 -2.40 -8.59 15.68
N GLU A 377 -1.70 -9.05 14.64
CA GLU A 377 -1.41 -8.25 13.44
C GLU A 377 -2.54 -8.34 12.40
N ALA A 378 -3.38 -9.36 12.44
CA ALA A 378 -4.53 -9.49 11.53
C ALA A 378 -5.67 -8.54 11.94
N ASP A 379 -6.25 -7.83 10.98
CA ASP A 379 -7.47 -7.05 11.23
C ASP A 379 -8.69 -7.98 11.29
N GLN A 380 -8.60 -9.14 10.63
CA GLN A 380 -9.69 -10.11 10.48
C GLN A 380 -9.17 -11.54 10.57
N GLU A 381 -9.85 -12.37 11.35
CA GLU A 381 -9.52 -13.78 11.49
C GLU A 381 -10.74 -14.65 11.16
N GLU A 382 -10.53 -15.67 10.33
CA GLU A 382 -11.56 -16.62 9.95
C GLU A 382 -11.09 -18.06 10.19
N LYS A 383 -11.91 -18.83 10.93
CA LYS A 383 -11.60 -20.21 11.33
C LYS A 383 -12.45 -21.21 10.59
N TYR A 384 -11.81 -22.26 10.10
CA TYR A 384 -12.45 -23.34 9.38
C TYR A 384 -12.35 -24.65 10.17
N ASN A 385 -13.48 -25.20 10.63
CA ASN A 385 -13.59 -26.56 11.20
C ASN A 385 -14.43 -27.45 10.27
N GLN A 386 -14.06 -28.72 10.11
CA GLN A 386 -14.93 -29.74 9.47
C GLN A 386 -15.55 -30.62 10.57
N GLU A 387 -16.87 -30.59 10.71
CA GLU A 387 -17.59 -31.59 11.51
C GLU A 387 -17.52 -32.95 10.80
N LYS A 388 -16.89 -33.94 11.46
CA LYS A 388 -17.02 -35.35 11.07
C LYS A 388 -18.38 -35.84 11.55
N GLU A 389 -19.23 -36.32 10.64
CA GLU A 389 -20.47 -37.00 10.99
C GLU A 389 -20.16 -38.29 11.78
N THR A 390 -20.15 -38.22 13.10
CA THR A 390 -20.17 -39.42 13.94
C THR A 390 -21.59 -39.96 14.00
N ASN A 391 -21.82 -41.06 13.28
CA ASN A 391 -23.00 -41.92 13.48
C ASN A 391 -22.96 -42.53 14.89
N ASN A 392 -23.58 -41.86 15.87
CA ASN A 392 -23.86 -42.47 17.18
C ASN A 392 -25.35 -42.41 17.52
N LYS A 393 -25.94 -43.61 17.63
CA LYS A 393 -27.29 -43.85 18.10
C LYS A 393 -27.44 -43.41 19.57
N LYS A 394 -28.52 -42.65 19.81
CA LYS A 394 -29.32 -42.51 21.06
C LYS A 394 -28.58 -42.30 22.40
N GLY A 395 -28.88 -41.17 23.03
CA GLY A 395 -28.82 -40.97 24.47
C GLY A 395 -29.16 -39.53 24.81
N GLY A 396 -30.42 -39.24 25.15
CA GLY A 396 -30.85 -37.89 25.49
C GLY A 396 -30.25 -37.41 26.81
N SER A 397 -29.74 -36.19 26.81
CA SER A 397 -29.78 -35.31 27.96
C SER A 397 -29.65 -33.86 27.50
N ASN A 398 -30.59 -33.03 27.94
CA ASN A 398 -30.62 -31.59 27.70
C ASN A 398 -29.38 -30.93 28.32
N ASN A 399 -28.66 -30.14 27.53
CA ASN A 399 -27.88 -29.02 28.06
C ASN A 399 -27.94 -27.85 27.06
N ASN A 400 -28.46 -26.73 27.55
CA ASN A 400 -28.49 -25.44 26.87
C ASN A 400 -27.06 -24.90 26.76
N GLY A 401 -26.50 -24.91 25.55
CA GLY A 401 -25.27 -24.21 25.17
C GLY A 401 -25.51 -23.53 23.82
N GLY A 402 -25.38 -22.20 23.79
CA GLY A 402 -25.92 -21.31 22.75
C GLY A 402 -25.20 -21.36 21.39
N ASP A 403 -26.03 -21.23 20.35
CA ASP A 403 -25.92 -20.60 19.02
C ASP A 403 -24.67 -20.71 18.13
N ASN A 404 -23.49 -21.14 18.59
CA ASN A 404 -22.31 -21.24 17.72
C ASN A 404 -22.25 -22.52 16.86
N ASN A 405 -23.03 -23.57 17.20
CA ASN A 405 -22.96 -24.87 16.50
C ASN A 405 -23.80 -24.94 15.21
N ASN A 406 -24.83 -24.10 15.07
CA ASN A 406 -25.68 -24.13 13.87
C ASN A 406 -25.03 -23.42 12.65
N GLU A 407 -24.10 -22.48 12.89
CA GLU A 407 -23.52 -21.64 11.83
C GLU A 407 -22.33 -22.32 11.12
N SER A 408 -21.51 -23.06 11.86
CA SER A 408 -20.41 -23.89 11.34
C SER A 408 -20.92 -24.94 10.34
N GLY A 409 -22.08 -25.53 10.63
CA GLY A 409 -22.74 -26.52 9.78
C GLY A 409 -23.23 -25.97 8.44
N GLN A 410 -23.83 -24.77 8.42
CA GLN A 410 -24.27 -24.12 7.17
C GLN A 410 -23.11 -23.78 6.24
N PHE A 411 -21.97 -23.38 6.81
CA PHE A 411 -20.74 -23.06 6.08
C PHE A 411 -20.10 -24.29 5.43
N ILE A 412 -19.92 -25.37 6.19
CA ILE A 412 -19.44 -26.65 5.65
C ILE A 412 -20.39 -27.13 4.55
N GLN A 413 -21.69 -26.92 4.70
CA GLN A 413 -22.68 -27.32 3.70
C GLN A 413 -22.56 -26.52 2.40
N GLN A 414 -22.29 -25.20 2.44
CA GLN A 414 -22.03 -24.40 1.24
C GLN A 414 -20.70 -24.75 0.57
N CYS A 415 -19.63 -24.94 1.33
CA CYS A 415 -18.34 -25.39 0.81
C CYS A 415 -18.43 -26.81 0.22
N LYS A 416 -19.17 -27.73 0.86
CA LYS A 416 -19.50 -29.06 0.32
C LYS A 416 -20.38 -28.95 -0.92
N GLN A 417 -21.33 -28.01 -0.99
CA GLN A 417 -22.11 -27.77 -2.21
C GLN A 417 -21.24 -27.29 -3.37
N ILE A 418 -20.26 -26.42 -3.12
CA ILE A 418 -19.28 -26.01 -4.12
C ILE A 418 -18.40 -27.21 -4.52
N GLN A 419 -17.86 -27.96 -3.56
CA GLN A 419 -17.05 -29.16 -3.83
C GLN A 419 -17.83 -30.28 -4.54
N ASN A 420 -19.13 -30.45 -4.27
CA ASN A 420 -19.98 -31.46 -4.91
C ASN A 420 -20.48 -31.04 -6.29
N ARG A 421 -20.34 -29.76 -6.67
CA ARG A 421 -20.63 -29.24 -8.02
C ARG A 421 -19.44 -29.42 -8.97
N LEU A 422 -18.22 -29.40 -8.42
CA LEU A 422 -16.98 -29.80 -9.09
C LEU A 422 -16.98 -31.32 -9.33
#